data_AF-A0A2D8RC19-F1
#
_entry.id   AF-A0A2D8RC19-F1
#
_cell.length_a   1.000
_cell.length_b   1.000
_cell.length_c   1.000
_cell.angle_alpha   90.00
_cell.angle_beta   90.00
_cell.angle_gamma   90.00
#
_symmetry.space_group_name_H-M   'P 1'
#
loop_
_entity.id
_entity.type
_entity.pdbx_description
1 polymer ?
#
loop_
_entity_poly.entity_id
_entity_poly.type
_entity_poly.pdbx_seq_one_letter_code
_entity_poly.pdbx_strand_id
1 'polypeptide(L)'
;MKYDYFTIMDEERNHLEEISKTPRNQLHEDMRTTLSPYFRHEPLLDMIISNDLFLSEYAFLKRAEQDAVLCRSISEIFKVYNSAIKKSKSDFYRLLASYTSEVSKAADNCAQMDMITPLEIPPMTKPLIKLVFREMGDFLEGSYQVFSKLLLSCIYIAEGKDLRKVQIMSFGQCVGELINRELLVDAYVPKPFGIPLSQWRNISAHNSYYSDFESEKIVCEFGSKDKKCVDMTLSDLLLFKYRIGQFYNVHKISHAIMFIAGQGRVLKYKPKLTLNHETIMHQLKEYSCSYGFFPKQPDSKTTVTRILVSKDEEGGILYPVTDMASDDMPAARANILANKISSLMKYEKVTVDVFNRAGLHICKGVCDPNRLAGGI
;
A
#
# COMPACT_ATOMS: atom_id res chain seq x y z
N MET A 1 20.89 16.95 1.13
CA MET A 1 20.02 17.65 0.18
C MET A 1 18.62 17.60 0.77
N LYS A 2 17.96 18.74 1.04
CA LYS A 2 16.55 18.73 1.46
C LYS A 2 15.73 18.62 0.17
N TYR A 3 15.16 17.45 -0.07
CA TYR A 3 14.15 17.29 -1.12
C TYR A 3 12.84 17.87 -0.59
N ASP A 4 12.16 18.71 -1.36
CA ASP A 4 10.77 19.07 -1.08
C ASP A 4 9.83 17.96 -1.55
N TYR A 5 8.62 17.93 -0.98
CA TYR A 5 7.63 16.88 -1.27
C TYR A 5 7.30 16.76 -2.78
N PHE A 6 7.22 17.89 -3.49
CA PHE A 6 6.81 17.91 -4.90
C PHE A 6 7.87 17.27 -5.80
N THR A 7 9.14 17.54 -5.53
CA THR A 7 10.27 16.92 -6.24
C THR A 7 10.20 15.39 -6.13
N ILE A 8 9.92 14.86 -4.94
CA ILE A 8 9.82 13.41 -4.72
C ILE A 8 8.62 12.80 -5.44
N MET A 9 7.48 13.51 -5.45
CA MET A 9 6.29 13.02 -6.16
C MET A 9 6.50 13.02 -7.68
N ASP A 10 7.27 13.97 -8.21
CA ASP A 10 7.64 13.99 -9.62
C ASP A 10 8.64 12.89 -9.97
N GLU A 11 9.63 12.64 -9.12
CA GLU A 11 10.53 11.49 -9.25
C GLU A 11 9.75 10.17 -9.25
N GLU A 12 8.75 10.03 -8.38
CA GLU A 12 7.88 8.84 -8.33
C GLU A 12 7.07 8.67 -9.61
N ARG A 13 6.52 9.77 -10.13
CA ARG A 13 5.77 9.75 -11.38
C ARG A 13 6.66 9.35 -12.56
N ASN A 14 7.85 9.94 -12.65
CA ASN A 14 8.82 9.66 -13.70
C ASN A 14 9.26 8.19 -13.65
N HIS A 15 9.52 7.64 -12.47
CA HIS A 15 9.87 6.22 -12.29
C HIS A 15 8.76 5.28 -12.79
N LEU A 16 7.50 5.59 -12.49
CA LEU A 16 6.36 4.80 -12.98
C LEU A 16 6.19 4.93 -14.51
N GLU A 17 6.48 6.11 -15.06
CA GLU A 17 6.47 6.35 -16.51
C GLU A 17 7.61 5.62 -17.24
N GLU A 18 8.79 5.53 -16.64
CA GLU A 18 9.90 4.73 -17.18
C GLU A 18 9.54 3.24 -17.22
N ILE A 19 8.93 2.72 -16.15
CA ILE A 19 8.44 1.33 -16.10
C ILE A 19 7.39 1.09 -17.20
N SER A 20 6.43 2.01 -17.39
CA SER A 20 5.37 1.84 -18.38
C SER A 20 5.87 1.88 -19.83
N LYS A 21 6.99 2.57 -20.09
CA LYS A 21 7.66 2.63 -21.39
C LYS A 21 8.62 1.46 -21.64
N THR A 22 8.94 0.66 -20.63
CA THR A 22 9.92 -0.43 -20.76
C THR A 22 9.35 -1.58 -21.62
N PRO A 23 10.09 -2.06 -22.65
CA PRO A 23 9.65 -3.20 -23.46
C PRO A 23 9.33 -4.42 -22.60
N ARG A 24 8.26 -5.14 -22.96
CA ARG A 24 7.70 -6.19 -22.10
C ARG A 24 8.68 -7.30 -21.72
N ASN A 25 9.45 -7.77 -22.70
CA ASN A 25 10.49 -8.76 -22.48
C ASN A 25 11.56 -8.24 -21.49
N GLN A 26 11.96 -6.97 -21.61
CA GLN A 26 12.91 -6.35 -20.69
C GLN A 26 12.32 -6.21 -19.29
N LEU A 27 11.07 -5.74 -19.18
CA LEU A 27 10.36 -5.62 -17.91
C LEU A 27 10.27 -6.98 -17.19
N HIS A 28 9.99 -8.06 -17.93
CA HIS A 28 9.90 -9.41 -17.35
C HIS A 28 11.24 -9.95 -16.85
N GLU A 29 12.34 -9.69 -17.56
CA GLU A 29 13.71 -9.99 -17.10
C GLU A 29 14.08 -9.19 -15.84
N ASP A 30 13.74 -7.90 -15.81
CA ASP A 30 14.02 -7.02 -14.68
C ASP A 30 13.18 -7.40 -13.44
N MET A 31 11.89 -7.74 -13.65
CA MET A 31 11.01 -8.28 -12.61
C MET A 31 11.56 -9.60 -12.06
N ARG A 32 12.01 -10.51 -12.92
CA ARG A 32 12.63 -11.78 -12.49
C ARG A 32 13.84 -11.53 -11.61
N THR A 33 14.74 -10.67 -12.04
CA THR A 33 15.96 -10.32 -11.31
C THR A 33 15.61 -9.76 -9.93
N THR A 34 14.63 -8.86 -9.86
CA THR A 34 14.23 -8.16 -8.63
C THR A 34 13.46 -9.06 -7.66
N LEU A 35 12.59 -9.93 -8.16
CA LEU A 35 11.69 -10.75 -7.33
C LEU A 35 12.30 -12.11 -6.93
N SER A 36 13.22 -12.66 -7.73
CA SER A 36 13.84 -13.97 -7.47
C SER A 36 14.45 -14.15 -6.06
N PRO A 37 15.04 -13.13 -5.40
CA PRO A 37 15.56 -13.31 -4.04
C PRO A 37 14.49 -13.67 -3.00
N TYR A 38 13.21 -13.36 -3.29
CA TYR A 38 12.11 -13.53 -2.35
C TYR A 38 11.21 -14.76 -2.67
N PHE A 39 11.31 -15.32 -3.87
CA PHE A 39 10.53 -16.49 -4.30
C PHE A 39 11.44 -17.70 -4.53
N ARG A 40 11.23 -18.78 -3.77
CA ARG A 40 12.01 -20.03 -3.93
C ARG A 40 11.43 -21.02 -4.94
N HIS A 41 10.20 -20.79 -5.41
CA HIS A 41 9.47 -21.72 -6.26
C HIS A 41 9.39 -21.14 -7.67
N GLU A 42 10.35 -21.48 -8.53
CA GLU A 42 10.47 -20.93 -9.89
C GLU A 42 9.16 -20.93 -10.69
N PRO A 43 8.37 -22.02 -10.74
CA PRO A 43 7.11 -21.99 -11.50
C PRO A 43 6.08 -20.97 -10.98
N LEU A 44 6.16 -20.60 -9.69
CA LEU A 44 5.29 -19.57 -9.12
C LEU A 44 5.77 -18.18 -9.54
N LEU A 45 7.09 -17.96 -9.54
CA LEU A 45 7.69 -16.73 -10.02
C LEU A 45 7.41 -16.53 -11.52
N ASP A 46 7.54 -17.58 -12.33
CA ASP A 46 7.18 -17.57 -13.76
C ASP A 46 5.71 -17.18 -13.96
N MET A 47 4.80 -17.74 -13.15
CA MET A 47 3.39 -17.39 -13.20
C MET A 47 3.18 -15.92 -12.84
N ILE A 48 3.81 -15.42 -11.77
CA ILE A 48 3.70 -14.02 -11.36
C ILE A 48 4.14 -13.09 -12.50
N ILE A 49 5.32 -13.32 -13.07
CA ILE A 49 5.89 -12.46 -14.11
C ILE A 49 5.09 -12.52 -15.41
N SER A 50 4.78 -13.72 -15.91
CA SER A 50 4.04 -13.88 -17.16
C SER A 50 2.65 -13.24 -17.14
N ASN A 51 2.07 -13.10 -15.95
CA ASN A 51 0.76 -12.51 -15.70
C ASN A 51 0.85 -11.07 -15.13
N ASP A 52 2.04 -10.48 -15.06
CA ASP A 52 2.22 -9.13 -14.53
C ASP A 52 1.68 -8.89 -13.12
N LEU A 53 1.59 -9.98 -12.36
CA LEU A 53 1.30 -9.88 -10.96
C LEU A 53 2.53 -9.24 -10.31
N PHE A 54 2.30 -8.48 -9.24
CA PHE A 54 3.35 -7.82 -8.47
C PHE A 54 4.03 -6.64 -9.18
N LEU A 55 3.40 -6.01 -10.18
CA LEU A 55 4.01 -4.86 -10.87
C LEU A 55 4.21 -3.65 -9.92
N SER A 56 3.24 -3.35 -9.04
CA SER A 56 3.36 -2.26 -8.07
C SER A 56 4.41 -2.58 -7.00
N GLU A 57 4.48 -3.83 -6.55
CA GLU A 57 5.50 -4.32 -5.64
C GLU A 57 6.90 -4.30 -6.25
N TYR A 58 7.02 -4.71 -7.52
CA TYR A 58 8.25 -4.58 -8.29
C TYR A 58 8.70 -3.12 -8.40
N ALA A 59 7.79 -2.22 -8.79
CA ALA A 59 8.11 -0.79 -8.94
C ALA A 59 8.62 -0.18 -7.63
N PHE A 60 8.02 -0.57 -6.50
CA PHE A 60 8.50 -0.16 -5.18
C PHE A 60 9.86 -0.79 -4.84
N LEU A 61 10.04 -2.09 -5.06
CA LEU A 61 11.31 -2.77 -4.75
C LEU A 61 12.47 -2.17 -5.53
N LYS A 62 12.29 -1.89 -6.82
CA LYS A 62 13.29 -1.18 -7.64
C LYS A 62 13.69 0.17 -7.08
N ARG A 63 12.72 0.93 -6.56
CA ARG A 63 13.00 2.20 -5.91
C ARG A 63 13.71 2.01 -4.58
N ALA A 64 13.29 1.02 -3.79
CA ALA A 64 13.87 0.69 -2.50
C ALA A 64 15.34 0.21 -2.63
N GLU A 65 15.78 -0.31 -3.78
CA GLU A 65 17.18 -0.61 -4.07
C GLU A 65 18.09 0.64 -3.97
N GLN A 66 17.54 1.83 -4.23
CA GLN A 66 18.25 3.10 -4.15
C GLN A 66 18.22 3.72 -2.74
N ASP A 67 17.40 3.18 -1.84
CA ASP A 67 17.28 3.64 -0.45
C ASP A 67 17.77 2.55 0.52
N ALA A 68 18.98 2.74 1.03
CA ALA A 68 19.63 1.80 1.94
C ALA A 68 18.82 1.52 3.22
N VAL A 69 17.98 2.45 3.67
CA VAL A 69 17.11 2.27 4.84
C VAL A 69 15.94 1.35 4.48
N LEU A 70 15.24 1.61 3.37
CA LEU A 70 14.13 0.76 2.92
C LEU A 70 14.60 -0.66 2.59
N CYS A 71 15.72 -0.80 1.88
CA CYS A 71 16.32 -2.11 1.56
C CYS A 71 16.67 -2.92 2.81
N ARG A 72 17.26 -2.26 3.82
CA ARG A 72 17.56 -2.87 5.13
C ARG A 72 16.28 -3.29 5.85
N SER A 73 15.26 -2.44 5.85
CA SER A 73 13.98 -2.73 6.49
C SER A 73 13.30 -3.96 5.87
N ILE A 74 13.29 -4.08 4.54
CA ILE A 74 12.78 -5.28 3.85
C ILE A 74 13.54 -6.52 4.33
N SER A 75 14.88 -6.45 4.34
CA SER A 75 15.74 -7.55 4.76
C SER A 75 15.50 -7.97 6.22
N GLU A 76 15.29 -7.02 7.13
CA GLU A 76 14.97 -7.27 8.53
C GLU A 76 13.63 -7.99 8.70
N ILE A 77 12.58 -7.57 7.97
CA ILE A 77 11.28 -8.25 8.00
C ILE A 77 11.41 -9.70 7.53
N PHE A 78 12.10 -9.95 6.42
CA PHE A 78 12.31 -11.32 5.93
C PHE A 78 13.11 -12.17 6.91
N LYS A 79 14.09 -11.61 7.64
CA LYS A 79 14.80 -12.33 8.71
C LYS A 79 13.85 -12.75 9.84
N VAL A 80 12.93 -11.87 10.25
CA VAL A 80 11.91 -12.17 11.26
C VAL A 80 10.98 -13.29 10.77
N TYR A 81 10.45 -13.18 9.55
CA TYR A 81 9.57 -14.20 8.97
C TYR A 81 10.25 -15.56 8.84
N ASN A 82 11.49 -15.60 8.34
CA ASN A 82 12.27 -16.83 8.25
C ASN A 82 12.51 -17.47 9.63
N SER A 83 12.77 -16.65 10.66
CA SER A 83 12.94 -17.13 12.03
C SER A 83 11.65 -17.73 12.59
N ALA A 84 10.49 -17.08 12.34
CA ALA A 84 9.19 -17.59 12.73
C ALA A 84 8.86 -18.92 12.03
N ILE A 85 9.11 -19.02 10.72
CA ILE A 85 8.93 -20.26 9.94
C ILE A 85 9.81 -21.39 10.47
N LYS A 86 11.08 -21.10 10.76
CA LYS A 86 12.03 -22.08 11.30
C LYS A 86 11.58 -22.62 12.66
N LYS A 87 11.01 -21.75 13.50
CA LYS A 87 10.54 -22.11 14.84
C LYS A 87 9.23 -22.89 14.82
N SER A 88 8.22 -22.40 14.10
CA SER A 88 6.93 -23.08 13.94
C SER A 88 6.27 -22.69 12.61
N LYS A 89 6.49 -23.52 11.61
CA LYS A 89 5.91 -23.34 10.26
C LYS A 89 4.38 -23.32 10.29
N SER A 90 3.75 -24.16 11.11
CA SER A 90 2.29 -24.21 11.25
C SER A 90 1.73 -22.95 11.87
N ASP A 91 2.34 -22.44 12.94
CA ASP A 91 1.84 -21.23 13.61
C ASP A 91 2.05 -20.00 12.75
N PHE A 92 3.16 -19.92 12.00
CA PHE A 92 3.39 -18.84 11.04
C PHE A 92 2.31 -18.77 9.96
N TYR A 93 2.00 -19.88 9.29
CA TYR A 93 0.97 -19.85 8.23
C TYR A 93 -0.44 -19.71 8.77
N ARG A 94 -0.72 -20.22 9.98
CA ARG A 94 -1.98 -19.95 10.69
C ARG A 94 -2.11 -18.47 11.03
N LEU A 95 -1.03 -17.84 11.50
CA LEU A 95 -0.97 -16.41 11.78
C LEU A 95 -1.26 -15.59 10.51
N LEU A 96 -0.57 -15.86 9.40
CA LEU A 96 -0.83 -15.20 8.12
C LEU A 96 -2.30 -15.37 7.69
N ALA A 97 -2.84 -16.59 7.76
CA ALA A 97 -4.25 -16.83 7.43
C ALA A 97 -5.19 -16.00 8.30
N SER A 98 -4.91 -15.91 9.61
CA SER A 98 -5.74 -15.16 10.56
C SER A 98 -5.71 -13.65 10.35
N TYR A 99 -4.62 -13.09 9.82
CA TYR A 99 -4.49 -11.64 9.55
C TYR A 99 -5.02 -11.23 8.17
N THR A 100 -5.42 -12.17 7.31
CA THR A 100 -5.90 -11.89 5.94
C THR A 100 -6.99 -10.82 5.92
N SER A 101 -7.94 -10.90 6.87
CA SER A 101 -9.09 -9.99 6.89
C SER A 101 -8.71 -8.57 7.34
N GLU A 102 -7.79 -8.47 8.29
CA GLU A 102 -7.27 -7.24 8.85
C GLU A 102 -6.35 -6.55 7.84
N VAL A 103 -5.53 -7.32 7.12
CA VAL A 103 -4.70 -6.82 6.02
C VAL A 103 -5.56 -6.29 4.87
N SER A 104 -6.65 -6.99 4.51
CA SER A 104 -7.59 -6.51 3.50
C SER A 104 -8.22 -5.19 3.91
N LYS A 105 -8.70 -5.08 5.16
CA LYS A 105 -9.25 -3.82 5.69
C LYS A 105 -8.22 -2.70 5.75
N ALA A 106 -6.97 -3.03 6.10
CA ALA A 106 -5.87 -2.06 6.09
C ALA A 106 -5.60 -1.52 4.69
N ALA A 107 -5.68 -2.36 3.65
CA ALA A 107 -5.56 -1.96 2.26
C ALA A 107 -6.77 -1.10 1.82
N ASP A 108 -7.99 -1.51 2.19
CA ASP A 108 -9.21 -0.73 1.91
C ASP A 108 -9.15 0.67 2.51
N ASN A 109 -8.66 0.79 3.75
CA ASN A 109 -8.47 2.07 4.42
C ASN A 109 -7.48 2.98 3.66
N CYS A 110 -6.37 2.42 3.15
CA CYS A 110 -5.43 3.17 2.31
C CYS A 110 -6.10 3.62 1.01
N ALA A 111 -6.86 2.74 0.37
CA ALA A 111 -7.58 3.05 -0.87
C ALA A 111 -8.58 4.21 -0.70
N GLN A 112 -9.32 4.21 0.42
CA GLN A 112 -10.26 5.27 0.73
C GLN A 112 -9.56 6.62 0.97
N MET A 113 -8.44 6.63 1.69
CA MET A 113 -7.63 7.84 1.89
C MET A 113 -7.10 8.40 0.58
N ASP A 114 -6.57 7.51 -0.24
CA ASP A 114 -6.07 7.80 -1.57
C ASP A 114 -7.14 8.38 -2.49
N MET A 115 -8.39 7.94 -2.33
CA MET A 115 -9.50 8.52 -3.06
C MET A 115 -9.77 9.94 -2.57
N ILE A 116 -9.91 10.18 -1.26
CA ILE A 116 -10.31 11.49 -0.73
C ILE A 116 -9.19 12.55 -0.74
N THR A 117 -7.95 12.13 -0.98
CA THR A 117 -6.80 13.04 -1.05
C THR A 117 -6.95 13.96 -2.27
N PRO A 118 -6.94 15.30 -2.10
CA PRO A 118 -7.05 16.22 -3.22
C PRO A 118 -5.86 16.10 -4.18
N LEU A 119 -6.11 16.21 -5.48
CA LEU A 119 -5.07 16.14 -6.52
C LEU A 119 -4.10 17.32 -6.47
N GLU A 120 -4.57 18.49 -6.02
CA GLU A 120 -3.77 19.68 -5.83
C GLU A 120 -3.69 20.00 -4.35
N ILE A 121 -2.48 20.25 -3.86
CA ILE A 121 -2.25 20.65 -2.49
C ILE A 121 -2.47 22.17 -2.42
N PRO A 122 -3.51 22.64 -1.72
CA PRO A 122 -3.73 24.07 -1.58
C PRO A 122 -2.61 24.68 -0.71
N PRO A 123 -2.47 26.02 -0.69
CA PRO A 123 -1.60 26.71 0.26
C PRO A 123 -1.84 26.26 1.69
N MET A 124 -0.85 26.48 2.57
CA MET A 124 -0.97 26.14 3.98
C MET A 124 -2.18 26.84 4.61
N THR A 125 -3.19 26.05 4.94
CA THR A 125 -4.41 26.50 5.61
C THR A 125 -4.70 25.59 6.81
N LYS A 126 -5.40 26.12 7.84
CA LYS A 126 -5.82 25.30 8.99
C LYS A 126 -6.59 24.03 8.57
N PRO A 127 -7.54 24.10 7.61
CA PRO A 127 -8.25 22.90 7.13
C PRO A 127 -7.32 21.87 6.49
N LEU A 128 -6.34 22.28 5.69
CA LEU A 128 -5.38 21.35 5.08
C LEU A 128 -4.53 20.64 6.14
N ILE A 129 -3.97 21.38 7.10
CA ILE A 129 -3.16 20.79 8.18
C ILE A 129 -3.99 19.76 8.96
N LYS A 130 -5.24 20.13 9.29
CA LYS A 130 -6.17 19.23 9.98
C LYS A 130 -6.49 17.98 9.15
N LEU A 131 -6.67 18.12 7.84
CA LEU A 131 -6.90 17.00 6.93
C LEU A 131 -5.70 16.05 6.94
N VAL A 132 -4.47 16.57 6.77
CA VAL A 132 -3.25 15.75 6.73
C VAL A 132 -3.02 15.02 8.05
N PHE A 133 -3.19 15.67 9.20
CA PHE A 133 -3.09 14.99 10.49
C PHE A 133 -4.16 13.92 10.65
N ARG A 134 -5.41 14.20 10.29
CA ARG A 134 -6.49 13.21 10.37
C ARG A 134 -6.16 11.98 9.52
N GLU A 135 -5.80 12.17 8.26
CA GLU A 135 -5.40 11.07 7.36
C GLU A 135 -4.23 10.28 7.94
N MET A 136 -3.21 10.95 8.49
CA MET A 136 -2.08 10.26 9.12
C MET A 136 -2.51 9.46 10.36
N GLY A 137 -3.40 10.00 11.19
CA GLY A 137 -3.95 9.30 12.37
C GLY A 137 -4.70 8.05 11.97
N ASP A 138 -5.64 8.19 11.03
CA ASP A 138 -6.45 7.11 10.48
C ASP A 138 -5.55 6.05 9.80
N PHE A 139 -4.49 6.48 9.11
CA PHE A 139 -3.55 5.57 8.43
C PHE A 139 -2.73 4.75 9.43
N LEU A 140 -2.21 5.40 10.47
CA LEU A 140 -1.41 4.74 11.50
C LEU A 140 -2.24 3.72 12.29
N GLU A 141 -3.49 4.06 12.61
CA GLU A 141 -4.39 3.20 13.40
C GLU A 141 -5.06 2.12 12.55
N GLY A 142 -5.60 2.49 11.38
CA GLY A 142 -6.36 1.59 10.51
C GLY A 142 -5.49 0.67 9.65
N SER A 143 -4.26 1.08 9.32
CA SER A 143 -3.40 0.34 8.37
C SER A 143 -2.05 -0.05 8.96
N TYR A 144 -1.27 0.90 9.48
CA TYR A 144 0.09 0.63 9.95
C TYR A 144 0.15 -0.29 11.18
N GLN A 145 -0.82 -0.12 12.09
CA GLN A 145 -0.95 -0.95 13.30
C GLN A 145 -1.09 -2.44 12.96
N VAL A 146 -1.85 -2.79 11.92
CA VAL A 146 -2.09 -4.19 11.53
C VAL A 146 -0.78 -4.89 11.23
N PHE A 147 0.07 -4.28 10.41
CA PHE A 147 1.38 -4.84 10.05
C PHE A 147 2.37 -4.84 11.22
N SER A 148 2.29 -3.84 12.10
CA SER A 148 3.12 -3.79 13.32
C SER A 148 2.79 -4.96 14.25
N LYS A 149 1.50 -5.25 14.45
CA LYS A 149 1.05 -6.42 15.23
C LYS A 149 1.43 -7.74 14.55
N LEU A 150 1.31 -7.83 13.24
CA LEU A 150 1.70 -9.03 12.49
C LEU A 150 3.20 -9.32 12.64
N LEU A 151 4.05 -8.31 12.46
CA LEU A 151 5.50 -8.46 12.60
C LEU A 151 5.87 -8.88 14.03
N LEU A 152 5.30 -8.21 15.04
CA LEU A 152 5.54 -8.56 16.44
C LEU A 152 5.03 -9.97 16.78
N SER A 153 3.92 -10.40 16.20
CA SER A 153 3.43 -11.78 16.34
C SER A 153 4.42 -12.79 15.76
N CYS A 154 5.06 -12.48 14.62
CA CYS A 154 6.12 -13.32 14.06
C CYS A 154 7.35 -13.40 14.98
N ILE A 155 7.74 -12.29 15.60
CA ILE A 155 8.81 -12.28 16.62
C ILE A 155 8.43 -13.19 17.80
N TYR A 156 7.19 -13.09 18.30
CA TYR A 156 6.72 -13.94 19.39
C TYR A 156 6.72 -15.42 19.01
N ILE A 157 6.36 -15.78 17.78
CA ILE A 157 6.50 -17.15 17.28
C ILE A 157 7.98 -17.58 17.34
N ALA A 158 8.88 -16.77 16.78
CA ALA A 158 10.31 -17.08 16.74
C ALA A 158 10.92 -17.28 18.15
N GLU A 159 10.45 -16.49 19.12
CA GLU A 159 10.85 -16.57 20.53
C GLU A 159 10.10 -17.67 21.33
N GLY A 160 9.07 -18.31 20.76
CA GLY A 160 8.23 -19.29 21.46
C GLY A 160 7.32 -18.68 22.53
N LYS A 161 6.94 -17.41 22.39
CA LYS A 161 6.06 -16.66 23.30
C LYS A 161 4.58 -16.74 22.88
N ASP A 162 3.70 -16.49 23.84
CA ASP A 162 2.24 -16.51 23.63
C ASP A 162 1.75 -15.35 22.75
N LEU A 163 1.19 -15.69 21.59
CA LEU A 163 0.63 -14.75 20.61
C LEU A 163 -0.54 -13.92 21.14
N ARG A 164 -1.30 -14.44 22.11
CA ARG A 164 -2.46 -13.72 22.68
C ARG A 164 -2.04 -12.39 23.33
N LYS A 165 -0.79 -12.31 23.80
CA LYS A 165 -0.22 -11.07 24.33
C LYS A 165 -0.15 -9.97 23.28
N VAL A 166 0.22 -10.30 22.03
CA VAL A 166 0.32 -9.30 20.95
C VAL A 166 -1.06 -8.84 20.49
N GLN A 167 -2.04 -9.74 20.47
CA GLN A 167 -3.41 -9.42 20.02
C GLN A 167 -4.04 -8.30 20.86
N ILE A 168 -3.84 -8.32 22.18
CA ILE A 168 -4.38 -7.32 23.12
C ILE A 168 -3.53 -6.05 23.24
N MET A 169 -2.33 -6.00 22.65
CA MET A 169 -1.48 -4.81 22.70
C MET A 169 -2.11 -3.65 21.92
N SER A 170 -1.99 -2.45 22.47
CA SER A 170 -2.23 -1.20 21.75
C SER A 170 -1.14 -0.94 20.70
N PHE A 171 -1.40 -0.03 19.76
CA PHE A 171 -0.38 0.40 18.79
C PHE A 171 0.89 0.90 19.49
N GLY A 172 0.74 1.72 20.53
CA GLY A 172 1.87 2.25 21.31
C GLY A 172 2.73 1.17 21.95
N GLN A 173 2.11 0.11 22.48
CA GLN A 173 2.84 -1.04 23.03
C GLN A 173 3.58 -1.82 21.94
N CYS A 174 2.95 -2.04 20.77
CA CYS A 174 3.61 -2.73 19.66
C CYS A 174 4.83 -1.94 19.15
N VAL A 175 4.66 -0.63 18.96
CA VAL A 175 5.75 0.29 18.56
C VAL A 175 6.88 0.26 19.59
N GLY A 176 6.56 0.35 20.88
CA GLY A 176 7.56 0.28 21.95
C GLY A 176 8.32 -1.04 21.97
N GLU A 177 7.64 -2.18 21.83
CA GLU A 177 8.28 -3.50 21.79
C GLU A 177 9.23 -3.66 20.58
N LEU A 178 8.88 -3.09 19.42
CA LEU A 178 9.69 -3.15 18.21
C LEU A 178 10.93 -2.25 18.33
N ILE A 179 10.78 -1.03 18.86
CA ILE A 179 11.89 -0.11 19.14
C ILE A 179 12.85 -0.72 20.16
N ASN A 180 12.35 -1.31 21.24
CA ASN A 180 13.18 -1.92 22.30
C ASN A 180 14.00 -3.12 21.80
N ARG A 181 13.61 -3.74 20.68
CA ARG A 181 14.35 -4.82 20.01
C ARG A 181 15.30 -4.31 18.92
N GLU A 182 15.40 -2.99 18.75
CA GLU A 182 16.17 -2.36 17.68
C GLU A 182 15.76 -2.83 16.27
N LEU A 183 14.51 -3.25 16.10
CA LEU A 183 13.99 -3.72 14.82
C LEU A 183 13.22 -2.61 14.11
N LEU A 184 13.60 -2.33 12.86
CA LEU A 184 12.96 -1.31 12.02
C LEU A 184 12.84 0.06 12.73
N VAL A 185 13.87 0.46 13.48
CA VAL A 185 13.83 1.71 14.28
C VAL A 185 13.49 2.91 13.40
N ASP A 186 14.06 3.03 12.20
CA ASP A 186 13.76 4.13 11.27
C ASP A 186 12.30 4.11 10.78
N ALA A 187 11.64 2.95 10.75
CA ALA A 187 10.24 2.82 10.37
C ALA A 187 9.29 3.23 11.51
N TYR A 188 9.70 3.03 12.77
CA TYR A 188 8.88 3.30 13.95
C TYR A 188 9.21 4.62 14.65
N VAL A 189 10.40 5.17 14.41
CA VAL A 189 10.92 6.46 14.90
C VAL A 189 11.53 7.22 13.72
N PRO A 190 10.72 7.58 12.72
CA PRO A 190 11.21 8.23 11.50
C PRO A 190 11.95 9.55 11.78
N LYS A 191 13.09 9.70 11.10
CA LYS A 191 13.83 10.95 10.97
C LYS A 191 13.08 11.94 10.05
N PRO A 192 13.29 13.26 10.19
CA PRO A 192 14.27 13.91 11.08
C PRO A 192 13.78 14.10 12.53
N PHE A 193 12.49 13.89 12.80
CA PHE A 193 11.90 14.30 14.07
C PHE A 193 12.26 13.38 15.25
N GLY A 194 12.55 12.11 14.98
CA GLY A 194 12.91 11.18 16.06
C GLY A 194 11.77 10.90 17.04
N ILE A 195 10.52 11.05 16.57
CA ILE A 195 9.31 10.88 17.38
C ILE A 195 8.66 9.54 17.00
N PRO A 196 8.34 8.66 17.97
CA PRO A 196 7.68 7.39 17.68
C PRO A 196 6.34 7.57 16.97
N LEU A 197 6.01 6.69 16.02
CA LEU A 197 4.74 6.72 15.28
C LEU A 197 3.50 6.73 16.20
N SER A 198 3.60 6.09 17.36
CA SER A 198 2.51 6.10 18.35
C SER A 198 2.22 7.50 18.90
N GLN A 199 3.21 8.38 18.97
CA GLN A 199 3.04 9.78 19.37
C GLN A 199 2.45 10.62 18.23
N TRP A 200 2.83 10.36 16.97
CA TRP A 200 2.18 11.01 15.81
C TRP A 200 0.70 10.70 15.73
N ARG A 201 0.32 9.44 16.00
CA ARG A 201 -1.09 9.05 16.14
C ARG A 201 -1.79 9.83 17.27
N ASN A 202 -1.12 10.01 18.42
CA ASN A 202 -1.68 10.80 19.52
C ASN A 202 -1.82 12.30 19.17
N ILE A 203 -0.83 12.90 18.50
CA ILE A 203 -0.87 14.30 18.04
C ILE A 203 -2.11 14.52 17.16
N SER A 204 -2.34 13.61 16.21
CA SER A 204 -3.53 13.63 15.35
C SER A 204 -4.82 13.48 16.16
N ALA A 205 -4.94 12.42 16.97
CA ALA A 205 -6.16 12.09 17.71
C ALA A 205 -6.58 13.17 18.72
N HIS A 206 -5.61 13.86 19.33
CA HIS A 206 -5.85 14.90 20.33
C HIS A 206 -5.74 16.32 19.79
N ASN A 207 -5.58 16.49 18.47
CA ASN A 207 -5.32 17.79 17.82
C ASN A 207 -4.22 18.60 18.54
N SER A 208 -3.14 17.93 18.97
CA SER A 208 -2.04 18.56 19.71
C SER A 208 -1.06 19.26 18.77
N TYR A 209 -1.58 20.13 17.92
CA TYR A 209 -0.83 20.94 16.97
C TYR A 209 -1.50 22.29 16.74
N TYR A 210 -0.71 23.30 16.37
CA TYR A 210 -1.22 24.60 15.93
C TYR A 210 -0.36 25.16 14.79
N SER A 211 -0.91 26.10 14.05
CA SER A 211 -0.24 26.77 12.93
C SER A 211 0.16 28.18 13.32
N ASP A 212 1.43 28.49 13.08
CA ASP A 212 1.97 29.84 13.05
C ASP A 212 2.10 30.26 11.59
N PHE A 213 1.18 31.12 11.13
CA PHE A 213 1.15 31.59 9.75
C PHE A 213 2.17 32.69 9.46
N GLU A 214 2.71 33.34 10.49
CA GLU A 214 3.74 34.37 10.29
C GLU A 214 5.09 33.72 9.98
N SER A 215 5.39 32.60 10.64
CA SER A 215 6.63 31.83 10.40
C SER A 215 6.47 30.63 9.47
N GLU A 216 5.27 30.41 8.89
CA GLU A 216 4.91 29.27 8.05
C GLU A 216 5.21 27.90 8.70
N LYS A 217 4.98 27.82 10.01
CA LYS A 217 5.27 26.63 10.82
C LYS A 217 4.02 25.98 11.39
N ILE A 218 4.14 24.67 11.56
CA ILE A 218 3.23 23.81 12.29
C ILE A 218 3.99 23.36 13.53
N VAL A 219 3.47 23.72 14.71
CA VAL A 219 4.04 23.30 15.99
C VAL A 219 3.23 22.12 16.50
N CYS A 220 3.89 21.01 16.80
CA CYS A 220 3.27 19.81 17.34
C CYS A 220 3.74 19.56 18.77
N GLU A 221 2.80 19.31 19.68
CA GLU A 221 3.07 18.99 21.08
C GLU A 221 2.88 17.49 21.34
N PHE A 222 3.83 16.87 22.04
CA PHE A 222 3.76 15.45 22.41
C PHE A 222 4.36 15.15 23.77
N GLY A 223 4.02 13.99 24.33
CA GLY A 223 4.37 13.62 25.71
C GLY A 223 3.29 14.01 26.72
N SER A 224 3.19 13.24 27.81
CA SER A 224 2.10 13.37 28.80
C SER A 224 2.47 14.21 30.03
N LYS A 225 3.72 14.16 30.50
CA LYS A 225 4.19 14.91 31.68
C LYS A 225 5.09 16.09 31.27
N ASP A 226 6.11 15.80 30.47
CA ASP A 226 7.01 16.81 29.90
C ASP A 226 6.64 17.00 28.44
N LYS A 227 5.72 17.94 28.18
CA LYS A 227 5.33 18.29 26.81
C LYS A 227 6.56 18.75 26.05
N LYS A 228 6.87 18.06 24.96
CA LYS A 228 7.91 18.42 23.99
C LYS A 228 7.23 19.00 22.77
N CYS A 229 7.90 19.94 22.13
CA CYS A 229 7.43 20.54 20.89
C CYS A 229 8.36 20.17 19.75
N VAL A 230 7.79 20.06 18.55
CA VAL A 230 8.54 20.00 17.30
C VAL A 230 7.91 20.96 16.30
N ASP A 231 8.75 21.76 15.65
CA ASP A 231 8.36 22.67 14.59
C ASP A 231 8.60 21.99 13.24
N MET A 232 7.67 22.17 12.30
CA MET A 232 7.83 21.71 10.92
C MET A 232 7.07 22.59 9.93
N THR A 233 7.47 22.60 8.67
CA THR A 233 6.68 23.22 7.60
C THR A 233 5.59 22.27 7.11
N LEU A 234 4.65 22.77 6.29
CA LEU A 234 3.71 21.89 5.57
C LEU A 234 4.43 20.89 4.67
N SER A 235 5.49 21.31 3.98
CA SER A 235 6.30 20.42 3.13
C SER A 235 6.94 19.30 3.94
N ASP A 236 7.48 19.62 5.12
CA ASP A 236 8.04 18.62 6.03
C ASP A 236 6.96 17.61 6.50
N LEU A 237 5.74 18.08 6.81
CA LEU A 237 4.62 17.21 7.21
C LEU A 237 4.19 16.26 6.08
N LEU A 238 4.12 16.76 4.84
CA LEU A 238 3.76 15.94 3.68
C LEU A 238 4.85 14.93 3.35
N LEU A 239 6.12 15.34 3.40
CA LEU A 239 7.27 14.46 3.26
C LEU A 239 7.28 13.37 4.35
N PHE A 240 6.91 13.74 5.57
CA PHE A 240 6.79 12.82 6.68
C PHE A 240 5.69 11.76 6.45
N LYS A 241 4.49 12.20 6.05
CA LYS A 241 3.38 11.31 5.65
C LYS A 241 3.83 10.36 4.54
N TYR A 242 4.51 10.89 3.52
CA TYR A 242 5.05 10.11 2.43
C TYR A 242 6.03 9.03 2.91
N ARG A 243 6.98 9.40 3.77
CA ARG A 243 7.97 8.46 4.31
C ARG A 243 7.33 7.35 5.14
N ILE A 244 6.31 7.68 5.92
CA ILE A 244 5.49 6.68 6.63
C ILE A 244 4.83 5.71 5.64
N GLY A 245 4.29 6.22 4.53
CA GLY A 245 3.73 5.40 3.44
C GLY A 245 4.75 4.44 2.81
N GLN A 246 5.99 4.87 2.63
CA GLN A 246 7.06 4.00 2.12
C GLN A 246 7.37 2.85 3.09
N PHE A 247 7.48 3.12 4.39
CA PHE A 247 7.69 2.06 5.38
C PHE A 247 6.49 1.12 5.51
N TYR A 248 5.26 1.64 5.36
CA TYR A 248 4.08 0.81 5.24
C TYR A 248 4.19 -0.15 4.04
N ASN A 249 4.63 0.35 2.88
CA ASN A 249 4.84 -0.49 1.70
C ASN A 249 5.91 -1.56 1.93
N VAL A 250 6.98 -1.29 2.69
CA VAL A 250 7.95 -2.31 3.11
C VAL A 250 7.24 -3.47 3.83
N HIS A 251 6.33 -3.17 4.77
CA HIS A 251 5.53 -4.21 5.44
C HIS A 251 4.56 -4.92 4.50
N LYS A 252 3.78 -4.15 3.72
CA LYS A 252 2.75 -4.66 2.80
C LYS A 252 3.34 -5.65 1.80
N ILE A 253 4.43 -5.27 1.16
CA ILE A 253 5.10 -6.06 0.13
C ILE A 253 5.72 -7.32 0.73
N SER A 254 6.41 -7.18 1.86
CA SER A 254 6.97 -8.33 2.56
C SER A 254 5.89 -9.34 2.94
N HIS A 255 4.73 -8.87 3.41
CA HIS A 255 3.57 -9.72 3.68
C HIS A 255 3.03 -10.38 2.40
N ALA A 256 2.79 -9.61 1.33
CA ALA A 256 2.26 -10.12 0.07
C ALA A 256 3.14 -11.25 -0.50
N ILE A 257 4.46 -11.04 -0.52
CA ILE A 257 5.41 -12.06 -0.98
C ILE A 257 5.31 -13.33 -0.12
N MET A 258 5.33 -13.20 1.20
CA MET A 258 5.25 -14.36 2.09
C MET A 258 3.92 -15.10 2.01
N PHE A 259 2.82 -14.36 1.83
CA PHE A 259 1.49 -14.92 1.65
C PHE A 259 1.42 -15.74 0.37
N ILE A 260 1.88 -15.20 -0.76
CA ILE A 260 1.84 -15.86 -2.07
C ILE A 260 2.83 -17.05 -2.12
N ALA A 261 4.07 -16.87 -1.69
CA ALA A 261 5.03 -17.97 -1.59
C ALA A 261 4.56 -19.10 -0.66
N GLY A 262 3.70 -18.76 0.31
CA GLY A 262 3.07 -19.67 1.26
C GLY A 262 1.66 -20.13 0.91
N GLN A 263 1.08 -19.72 -0.24
CA GLN A 263 -0.37 -19.71 -0.45
C GLN A 263 -1.02 -21.08 -0.20
N GLY A 264 -0.48 -22.16 -0.76
CA GLY A 264 -1.01 -23.52 -0.57
C GLY A 264 -1.00 -24.01 0.87
N ARG A 265 -0.21 -23.38 1.77
CA ARG A 265 -0.19 -23.67 3.22
C ARG A 265 -1.12 -22.75 3.99
N VAL A 266 -1.19 -21.47 3.60
CA VAL A 266 -2.11 -20.49 4.18
C VAL A 266 -3.56 -20.91 3.93
N LEU A 267 -3.90 -21.32 2.71
CA LEU A 267 -5.25 -21.74 2.33
C LEU A 267 -5.76 -22.96 3.11
N LYS A 268 -4.87 -23.80 3.66
CA LYS A 268 -5.27 -24.92 4.55
C LYS A 268 -5.98 -24.46 5.82
N TYR A 269 -5.72 -23.22 6.24
CA TYR A 269 -6.35 -22.61 7.41
C TYR A 269 -7.61 -21.81 7.06
N LYS A 270 -8.10 -21.92 5.81
CA LYS A 270 -9.34 -21.29 5.34
C LYS A 270 -9.42 -19.80 5.71
N PRO A 271 -8.46 -18.98 5.25
CA PRO A 271 -8.48 -17.55 5.54
C PRO A 271 -9.81 -16.95 5.05
N LYS A 272 -10.37 -16.03 5.84
CA LYS A 272 -11.55 -15.28 5.42
C LYS A 272 -11.13 -14.26 4.36
N LEU A 273 -11.35 -14.61 3.09
CA LEU A 273 -11.12 -13.71 1.96
C LEU A 273 -12.42 -12.95 1.70
N THR A 274 -12.42 -11.65 2.03
CA THR A 274 -13.50 -10.74 1.64
C THR A 274 -12.97 -9.82 0.57
N LEU A 275 -13.52 -9.92 -0.64
CA LEU A 275 -13.27 -8.97 -1.71
C LEU A 275 -14.49 -8.04 -1.77
N ASN A 276 -14.33 -6.79 -1.36
CA ASN A 276 -15.35 -5.76 -1.52
C ASN A 276 -14.99 -4.84 -2.69
N HIS A 277 -15.90 -3.94 -3.04
CA HIS A 277 -15.69 -3.00 -4.13
C HIS A 277 -14.49 -2.07 -3.88
N GLU A 278 -14.22 -1.70 -2.63
CA GLU A 278 -13.07 -0.88 -2.25
C GLU A 278 -11.74 -1.60 -2.51
N THR A 279 -11.64 -2.89 -2.17
CA THR A 279 -10.47 -3.73 -2.42
C THR A 279 -10.21 -3.85 -3.93
N ILE A 280 -11.27 -4.03 -4.72
CA ILE A 280 -11.16 -4.10 -6.20
C ILE A 280 -10.69 -2.74 -6.74
N MET A 281 -11.27 -1.64 -6.27
CA MET A 281 -10.86 -0.29 -6.71
C MET A 281 -9.42 0.03 -6.30
N HIS A 282 -8.98 -0.45 -5.14
CA HIS A 282 -7.59 -0.34 -4.71
C HIS A 282 -6.65 -1.10 -5.64
N GLN A 283 -6.95 -2.37 -5.93
CA GLN A 283 -6.15 -3.19 -6.84
C GLN A 283 -6.11 -2.58 -8.24
N LEU A 284 -7.25 -2.08 -8.73
CA LEU A 284 -7.31 -1.37 -10.00
C LEU A 284 -6.47 -0.09 -9.98
N LYS A 285 -6.49 0.67 -8.88
CA LYS A 285 -5.63 1.86 -8.73
C LYS A 285 -4.15 1.48 -8.73
N GLU A 286 -3.73 0.52 -7.91
CA GLU A 286 -2.32 0.10 -7.84
C GLU A 286 -1.81 -0.40 -9.19
N TYR A 287 -2.65 -1.19 -9.87
CA TYR A 287 -2.38 -1.64 -11.23
C TYR A 287 -2.30 -0.44 -12.17
N SER A 288 -3.30 0.44 -12.17
CA SER A 288 -3.37 1.66 -12.98
C SER A 288 -2.14 2.54 -12.82
N CYS A 289 -1.72 2.84 -11.58
CA CYS A 289 -0.55 3.66 -11.29
C CYS A 289 0.74 3.01 -11.83
N SER A 290 0.83 1.68 -11.80
CA SER A 290 1.99 0.95 -12.32
C SER A 290 2.12 1.01 -13.85
N TYR A 291 1.05 1.40 -14.55
CA TYR A 291 1.07 1.71 -15.99
C TYR A 291 0.96 3.22 -16.26
N GLY A 292 1.08 4.07 -15.24
CA GLY A 292 1.04 5.53 -15.39
C GLY A 292 -0.37 6.15 -15.45
N PHE A 293 -1.40 5.49 -14.89
CA PHE A 293 -2.78 5.99 -14.87
C PHE A 293 -3.25 6.41 -13.47
N PHE A 294 -4.10 7.44 -13.42
CA PHE A 294 -4.79 7.89 -12.21
C PHE A 294 -6.31 7.75 -12.39
N PRO A 295 -6.98 6.82 -11.67
CA PRO A 295 -8.43 6.70 -11.76
C PRO A 295 -9.12 7.97 -11.23
N LYS A 296 -10.11 8.51 -11.95
CA LYS A 296 -10.96 9.60 -11.46
C LYS A 296 -12.00 9.05 -10.48
N GLN A 297 -12.25 9.79 -9.39
CA GLN A 297 -13.20 9.39 -8.35
C GLN A 297 -14.62 9.15 -8.89
N PRO A 298 -15.30 8.07 -8.45
CA PRO A 298 -16.75 7.97 -8.50
C PRO A 298 -17.42 8.80 -7.39
N ASP A 299 -18.64 9.31 -7.63
CA ASP A 299 -19.44 10.01 -6.61
C ASP A 299 -19.89 9.05 -5.48
N SER A 300 -19.77 9.48 -4.22
CA SER A 300 -19.69 8.65 -3.00
C SER A 300 -20.98 7.91 -2.61
N LYS A 301 -22.01 7.92 -3.45
CA LYS A 301 -23.33 7.31 -3.21
C LYS A 301 -23.60 6.06 -4.04
N THR A 302 -22.58 5.53 -4.71
CA THR A 302 -22.81 4.62 -5.84
C THR A 302 -22.20 3.24 -5.65
N THR A 303 -23.05 2.21 -5.59
CA THR A 303 -22.59 0.81 -5.59
C THR A 303 -22.11 0.41 -6.98
N VAL A 304 -20.82 0.08 -7.10
CA VAL A 304 -20.21 -0.44 -8.33
C VAL A 304 -20.77 -1.83 -8.62
N THR A 305 -21.33 -2.04 -9.81
CA THR A 305 -21.83 -3.37 -10.21
C THR A 305 -21.33 -3.89 -11.53
N ARG A 306 -20.73 -3.04 -12.37
CA ARG A 306 -20.09 -3.50 -13.61
C ARG A 306 -18.82 -2.70 -13.87
N ILE A 307 -17.83 -3.34 -14.46
CA ILE A 307 -16.63 -2.69 -15.00
C ILE A 307 -16.60 -3.06 -16.48
N LEU A 308 -16.65 -2.09 -17.38
CA LEU A 308 -16.45 -2.27 -18.81
C LEU A 308 -15.02 -1.90 -19.12
N VAL A 309 -14.32 -2.79 -19.83
CA VAL A 309 -12.99 -2.51 -20.36
C VAL A 309 -13.13 -2.54 -21.88
N SER A 310 -13.05 -1.38 -22.54
CA SER A 310 -13.23 -1.26 -23.99
C SER A 310 -11.98 -0.70 -24.66
N LYS A 311 -11.72 -1.06 -25.91
CA LYS A 311 -10.62 -0.48 -26.71
C LYS A 311 -11.03 0.85 -27.37
N ASP A 312 -12.33 1.11 -27.42
CA ASP A 312 -12.99 2.20 -28.14
C ASP A 312 -14.32 2.53 -27.43
N GLU A 313 -15.04 3.61 -27.82
CA GLU A 313 -16.41 3.85 -27.33
C GLU A 313 -17.43 2.81 -27.86
N GLU A 314 -17.00 1.91 -28.74
CA GLU A 314 -17.80 0.82 -29.29
C GLU A 314 -17.18 -0.54 -28.96
N GLY A 315 -17.89 -1.36 -28.17
CA GLY A 315 -17.51 -2.74 -27.89
C GLY A 315 -16.47 -2.91 -26.78
N GLY A 316 -16.93 -3.00 -25.54
CA GLY A 316 -16.11 -3.38 -24.39
C GLY A 316 -16.47 -4.71 -23.78
N ILE A 317 -15.55 -5.31 -23.04
CA ILE A 317 -15.80 -6.48 -22.21
C ILE A 317 -16.42 -6.00 -20.91
N LEU A 318 -17.71 -6.31 -20.72
CA LEU A 318 -18.47 -5.97 -19.53
C LEU A 318 -18.27 -7.04 -18.46
N TYR A 319 -17.73 -6.65 -17.31
CA TYR A 319 -17.50 -7.51 -16.15
C TYR A 319 -18.53 -7.20 -15.06
N PRO A 320 -19.43 -8.13 -14.72
CA PRO A 320 -20.32 -7.97 -13.58
C PRO A 320 -19.52 -8.08 -12.27
N VAL A 321 -19.56 -7.06 -11.43
CA VAL A 321 -18.91 -7.05 -10.10
C VAL A 321 -19.64 -8.01 -9.14
N THR A 322 -20.92 -8.27 -9.39
CA THR A 322 -21.68 -9.33 -8.68
C THR A 322 -21.09 -10.72 -8.88
N ASP A 323 -20.37 -10.97 -9.98
CA ASP A 323 -19.69 -12.24 -10.23
C ASP A 323 -18.31 -12.31 -9.57
N MET A 324 -17.77 -11.21 -9.02
CA MET A 324 -16.47 -11.20 -8.35
C MET A 324 -16.56 -11.46 -6.83
N ALA A 325 -17.76 -11.33 -6.27
CA ALA A 325 -18.03 -11.44 -4.83
C ALA A 325 -18.48 -12.84 -4.36
N SER A 326 -18.45 -13.87 -5.22
CA SER A 326 -18.76 -15.24 -4.78
C SER A 326 -17.65 -15.81 -3.89
N ASP A 327 -18.03 -16.52 -2.82
CA ASP A 327 -17.12 -17.05 -1.79
C ASP A 327 -15.97 -17.93 -2.30
N ASP A 328 -16.06 -18.50 -3.51
CA ASP A 328 -15.18 -19.59 -3.89
C ASP A 328 -13.80 -19.19 -4.47
N MET A 329 -13.61 -18.08 -5.20
CA MET A 329 -12.26 -17.66 -5.66
C MET A 329 -12.16 -16.17 -6.09
N PRO A 330 -12.28 -15.19 -5.18
CA PRO A 330 -12.24 -13.76 -5.54
C PRO A 330 -10.89 -13.31 -6.13
N ALA A 331 -9.77 -13.78 -5.56
CA ALA A 331 -8.42 -13.43 -6.01
C ALA A 331 -8.09 -13.96 -7.41
N ALA A 332 -8.59 -15.15 -7.78
CA ALA A 332 -8.39 -15.69 -9.12
C ALA A 332 -9.13 -14.84 -10.18
N ARG A 333 -10.31 -14.31 -9.85
CA ARG A 333 -11.11 -13.48 -10.76
C ARG A 333 -10.57 -12.06 -10.90
N ALA A 334 -10.07 -11.45 -9.82
CA ALA A 334 -9.33 -10.19 -9.87
C ALA A 334 -8.06 -10.32 -10.74
N ASN A 335 -7.32 -11.43 -10.60
CA ASN A 335 -6.17 -11.73 -11.46
C ASN A 335 -6.59 -12.00 -12.92
N ILE A 336 -7.73 -12.65 -13.18
CA ILE A 336 -8.26 -12.80 -14.55
C ILE A 336 -8.62 -11.43 -15.15
N LEU A 337 -9.21 -10.52 -14.36
CA LEU A 337 -9.51 -9.16 -14.80
C LEU A 337 -8.21 -8.39 -15.10
N ALA A 338 -7.23 -8.42 -14.19
CA ALA A 338 -5.92 -7.81 -14.39
C ALA A 338 -5.21 -8.39 -15.63
N ASN A 339 -5.15 -9.71 -15.78
CA ASN A 339 -4.59 -10.39 -16.95
C ASN A 339 -5.26 -9.99 -18.26
N LYS A 340 -6.60 -9.89 -18.25
CA LYS A 340 -7.35 -9.52 -19.44
C LYS A 340 -7.19 -8.03 -19.77
N ILE A 341 -7.20 -7.15 -18.78
CA ILE A 341 -6.85 -5.74 -18.95
C ILE A 341 -5.43 -5.64 -19.52
N SER A 342 -4.45 -6.32 -18.93
CA SER A 342 -3.07 -6.43 -19.43
C SER A 342 -3.01 -6.84 -20.91
N SER A 343 -3.78 -7.87 -21.29
CA SER A 343 -3.83 -8.36 -22.67
C SER A 343 -4.46 -7.37 -23.65
N LEU A 344 -5.45 -6.57 -23.21
CA LEU A 344 -6.10 -5.53 -24.01
C LEU A 344 -5.20 -4.30 -24.16
N MET A 345 -4.44 -3.94 -23.12
CA MET A 345 -3.52 -2.80 -23.09
C MET A 345 -2.23 -3.04 -23.90
N LYS A 346 -2.03 -4.23 -24.47
CA LYS A 346 -0.76 -4.63 -25.10
C LYS A 346 -0.36 -3.73 -26.28
N TYR A 347 -1.31 -3.07 -26.96
CA TYR A 347 -1.02 -2.24 -28.15
C TYR A 347 -1.97 -1.04 -28.38
N GLU A 348 -3.03 -0.86 -27.58
CA GLU A 348 -4.14 0.04 -27.92
C GLU A 348 -4.61 0.82 -26.71
N LYS A 349 -5.27 1.95 -26.98
CA LYS A 349 -6.01 2.72 -25.98
C LYS A 349 -7.13 1.86 -25.42
N VAL A 350 -7.28 1.82 -24.10
CA VAL A 350 -8.31 1.07 -23.39
C VAL A 350 -9.06 2.00 -22.44
N THR A 351 -10.36 2.11 -22.55
CA THR A 351 -11.20 2.79 -21.59
C THR A 351 -11.70 1.80 -20.54
N VAL A 352 -11.59 2.16 -19.26
CA VAL A 352 -12.19 1.42 -18.14
C VAL A 352 -13.36 2.24 -17.61
N ASP A 353 -14.56 1.85 -17.98
CA ASP A 353 -15.80 2.48 -17.53
C ASP A 353 -16.42 1.66 -16.40
N VAL A 354 -16.66 2.25 -15.24
CA VAL A 354 -17.28 1.58 -14.09
C VAL A 354 -18.73 2.02 -14.01
N PHE A 355 -19.68 1.08 -13.87
CA PHE A 355 -21.12 1.33 -13.86
C PHE A 355 -21.80 0.83 -12.58
N ASN A 356 -22.91 1.47 -12.22
CA ASN A 356 -23.74 1.11 -11.07
C ASN A 356 -24.90 0.17 -11.44
N ARG A 357 -25.73 -0.19 -10.44
CA ARG A 357 -26.88 -1.11 -10.64
C ARG A 357 -27.87 -0.61 -11.68
N ALA A 358 -28.04 0.70 -11.79
CA ALA A 358 -28.93 1.34 -12.75
C ALA A 358 -28.30 1.45 -14.16
N GLY A 359 -27.08 0.96 -14.36
CA GLY A 359 -26.33 1.15 -15.61
C GLY A 359 -25.79 2.56 -15.80
N LEU A 360 -25.82 3.40 -14.76
CA LEU A 360 -25.21 4.73 -14.80
C LEU A 360 -23.70 4.60 -14.69
N HIS A 361 -23.05 5.34 -15.56
CA HIS A 361 -21.61 5.48 -15.61
C HIS A 361 -21.09 6.23 -14.37
N ILE A 362 -20.17 5.61 -13.63
CA ILE A 362 -19.66 6.09 -12.34
C ILE A 362 -18.24 6.64 -12.47
N CYS A 363 -17.36 5.98 -13.22
CA CYS A 363 -16.04 6.53 -13.54
C CYS A 363 -15.55 6.05 -14.90
N LYS A 364 -14.74 6.87 -15.59
CA LYS A 364 -14.03 6.55 -16.85
C LYS A 364 -12.54 6.74 -16.62
N GLY A 365 -11.80 5.65 -16.65
CA GLY A 365 -10.35 5.65 -16.86
C GLY A 365 -10.07 5.50 -18.35
N VAL A 366 -9.05 6.17 -18.87
CA VAL A 366 -8.57 5.95 -20.24
C VAL A 366 -7.10 5.62 -20.16
N CYS A 367 -6.77 4.38 -20.45
CA CYS A 367 -5.43 3.91 -20.75
C CYS A 367 -5.10 4.24 -22.20
N ASP A 368 -4.03 4.97 -22.47
CA ASP A 368 -3.59 5.25 -23.85
C ASP A 368 -2.07 5.05 -23.91
N PRO A 369 -1.57 3.91 -24.41
CA PRO A 369 -0.14 3.61 -24.42
C PRO A 369 0.67 4.60 -25.27
N ASN A 370 0.02 5.40 -26.13
CA ASN A 370 0.67 6.38 -26.99
C ASN A 370 0.63 7.82 -26.45
N ARG A 371 -0.18 8.10 -25.41
CA ARG A 371 -0.39 9.47 -24.90
C ARG A 371 0.67 9.94 -23.91
N LEU A 372 1.55 9.05 -23.44
CA LEU A 372 2.71 9.37 -22.60
C LEU A 372 3.87 10.02 -23.39
N ALA A 373 3.71 10.25 -24.70
CA ALA A 373 4.64 10.98 -25.55
C ALA A 373 4.27 12.45 -25.77
N GLY A 374 3.10 12.90 -25.28
CA GLY A 374 2.64 14.29 -25.42
C GLY A 374 2.47 14.93 -24.06
N GLY A 375 3.40 15.81 -23.69
CA GLY A 375 3.41 16.55 -22.44
C GLY A 375 2.18 17.46 -22.21
N ILE A 376 2.12 17.98 -20.98
CA ILE A 376 1.27 19.11 -20.58
C ILE A 376 1.65 20.36 -21.38
#